data_AF-A0A3B0RUY5-F1
#
_entry.id   AF-A0A3B0RUY5-F1
#
_cell.length_a   1.000
_cell.length_b   1.000
_cell.length_c   1.000
_cell.angle_alpha   90.00
_cell.angle_beta   90.00
_cell.angle_gamma   90.00
#
_symmetry.space_group_name_H-M   'P 1'
#
loop_
_entity.id
_entity.type
_entity.pdbx_description
1 polymer ?
#
loop_
_entity_poly.entity_id
_entity_poly.type
_entity_poly.pdbx_seq_one_letter_code
_entity_poly.pdbx_strand_id
1 'polypeptide(L)'
;MGKILHRGGLILLFLLVAGSVFWWRTMLWTGQLRSAAPHFEGSCQNIALAGTGGSEDLVIDRNNRLVYISRYDFRSTTADGSIWLMPVDAPNTAKQMKLPLLDGARFAPHGIDLWVDSAGRQFLFVIDHGSAPTQMVRKFEIVGDSLRLVRSFQSPEFYSPNDVAVIGENQFYLTNDNRAKPGSMRALFSVLLRQKTGNVVWTDGEQSNVVASGMALANGIAVSNDRETLYVSSTIDQKLRIFSREQNNGALQLTDSLPLDSGLDNIDVAADGSVWIGSHPRLLDFSAHAADSNKRSPSQVLRLDMGKKSIEEIYASDGNPLSGVSVAAQIDNRLFLGAVFDPTVLVCTVNEKEKS
;
A
#
# COMPACT_ATOMS: atom_id res chain seq x y z
N MET A 1 58.85 -5.31 -3.87
CA MET A 1 57.69 -6.21 -3.78
C MET A 1 56.96 -6.20 -2.43
N GLY A 2 57.63 -6.35 -1.27
CA GLY A 2 56.95 -6.45 0.05
C GLY A 2 56.00 -5.31 0.44
N LYS A 3 56.34 -4.03 0.19
CA LYS A 3 55.46 -2.87 0.49
C LYS A 3 54.21 -2.80 -0.41
N ILE A 4 54.27 -3.32 -1.63
CA ILE A 4 53.14 -3.35 -2.58
C ILE A 4 52.19 -4.49 -2.21
N LEU A 5 52.72 -5.68 -1.86
CA LEU A 5 51.91 -6.77 -1.33
C LEU A 5 51.22 -6.38 -0.01
N HIS A 6 51.89 -5.63 0.87
CA HIS A 6 51.31 -5.14 2.12
C HIS A 6 50.18 -4.12 1.89
N ARG A 7 50.35 -3.19 0.94
CA ARG A 7 49.30 -2.23 0.54
C ARG A 7 48.11 -2.92 -0.14
N GLY A 8 48.36 -3.88 -1.02
CA GLY A 8 47.30 -4.68 -1.66
C GLY A 8 46.50 -5.50 -0.64
N GLY A 9 47.18 -6.11 0.34
CA GLY A 9 46.53 -6.83 1.44
C GLY A 9 45.67 -5.92 2.33
N LEU A 10 46.14 -4.71 2.65
CA LEU A 10 45.37 -3.73 3.41
C LEU A 10 44.12 -3.22 2.65
N ILE A 11 44.24 -2.99 1.33
CA ILE A 11 43.09 -2.62 0.49
C ILE A 11 42.07 -3.75 0.45
N LEU A 12 42.50 -4.98 0.25
CA LEU A 12 41.60 -6.14 0.24
C LEU A 12 40.90 -6.31 1.59
N LEU A 13 41.64 -6.20 2.70
CA LEU A 13 41.06 -6.26 4.05
C LEU A 13 40.03 -5.15 4.26
N PHE A 14 40.33 -3.91 3.85
CA PHE A 14 39.40 -2.80 3.94
C PHE A 14 38.11 -3.07 3.14
N LEU A 15 38.23 -3.56 1.90
CA LEU A 15 37.07 -3.90 1.07
C LEU A 15 36.22 -5.02 1.66
N LEU A 16 36.86 -6.05 2.25
CA LEU A 16 36.15 -7.14 2.93
C LEU A 16 35.40 -6.63 4.17
N VAL A 17 36.04 -5.79 4.99
CA VAL A 17 35.39 -5.19 6.17
C VAL A 17 34.24 -4.27 5.74
N ALA A 18 34.46 -3.40 4.76
CA ALA A 18 33.42 -2.50 4.25
C ALA A 18 32.25 -3.29 3.65
N GLY A 19 32.53 -4.34 2.87
CA GLY A 19 31.52 -5.23 2.30
C GLY A 19 30.73 -5.98 3.39
N SER A 20 31.41 -6.48 4.41
CA SER A 20 30.78 -7.16 5.56
C SER A 20 29.89 -6.20 6.35
N VAL A 21 30.36 -4.98 6.66
CA VAL A 21 29.57 -3.95 7.35
C VAL A 21 28.35 -3.56 6.51
N PHE A 22 28.52 -3.35 5.20
CA PHE A 22 27.42 -3.06 4.30
C PHE A 22 26.39 -4.19 4.28
N TRP A 23 26.84 -5.44 4.17
CA TRP A 23 25.99 -6.62 4.18
C TRP A 23 25.20 -6.74 5.48
N TRP A 24 25.89 -6.70 6.64
CA TRP A 24 25.25 -6.86 7.94
C TRP A 24 24.25 -5.75 8.24
N ARG A 25 24.62 -4.50 7.95
CA ARG A 25 23.69 -3.37 8.07
C ARG A 25 22.47 -3.58 7.18
N THR A 26 22.67 -4.04 5.95
CA THR A 26 21.58 -4.30 5.00
C THR A 26 20.65 -5.37 5.53
N MET A 27 21.15 -6.54 5.91
CA MET A 27 20.33 -7.64 6.43
C MET A 27 19.57 -7.26 7.71
N LEU A 28 20.17 -6.44 8.58
CA LEU A 28 19.50 -5.92 9.77
C LEU A 28 18.38 -4.95 9.43
N TRP A 29 18.68 -3.92 8.62
CA TRP A 29 17.68 -2.88 8.37
C TRP A 29 16.58 -3.39 7.44
N THR A 30 16.82 -4.29 6.48
CA THR A 30 15.75 -4.83 5.62
C THR A 30 14.84 -5.82 6.32
N GLY A 31 15.10 -6.10 7.62
CA GLY A 31 14.37 -7.09 8.39
C GLY A 31 14.70 -8.53 8.02
N GLN A 32 15.69 -8.77 7.16
CA GLN A 32 15.97 -10.11 6.60
C GLN A 32 16.30 -11.17 7.65
N LEU A 33 16.78 -10.76 8.82
CA LEU A 33 17.10 -11.65 9.94
C LEU A 33 15.93 -11.82 10.94
N ARG A 34 14.79 -11.16 10.74
CA ARG A 34 13.60 -11.26 11.61
C ARG A 34 12.85 -12.56 11.35
N SER A 35 12.30 -13.16 12.40
CA SER A 35 11.32 -14.25 12.24
C SER A 35 9.96 -13.67 11.87
N ALA A 36 9.24 -14.35 10.98
CA ALA A 36 7.83 -14.08 10.67
C ALA A 36 7.02 -15.30 11.13
N ALA A 37 7.06 -15.58 12.43
CA ALA A 37 6.42 -16.75 13.01
C ALA A 37 4.91 -16.66 12.79
N PRO A 38 4.28 -17.63 12.09
CA PRO A 38 2.87 -17.53 11.76
C PRO A 38 1.99 -17.46 13.02
N HIS A 39 1.11 -16.47 13.08
CA HIS A 39 0.10 -16.36 14.12
C HIS A 39 -1.06 -15.48 13.65
N PHE A 40 -2.25 -15.79 14.17
CA PHE A 40 -3.46 -15.01 14.06
C PHE A 40 -4.47 -15.54 15.09
N GLU A 41 -5.07 -14.67 15.90
CA GLU A 41 -6.10 -15.06 16.86
C GLU A 41 -7.49 -15.10 16.20
N GLY A 42 -7.72 -16.10 15.36
CA GLY A 42 -8.97 -16.25 14.63
C GLY A 42 -8.94 -17.32 13.56
N SER A 43 -9.84 -17.22 12.59
CA SER A 43 -9.88 -18.11 11.41
C SER A 43 -9.92 -17.32 10.12
N CYS A 44 -9.26 -17.82 9.08
CA CYS A 44 -9.23 -17.16 7.77
C CYS A 44 -9.70 -18.11 6.66
N GLN A 45 -10.42 -17.54 5.69
CA GLN A 45 -10.81 -18.20 4.46
C GLN A 45 -10.15 -17.50 3.27
N ASN A 46 -9.53 -18.27 2.38
CA ASN A 46 -9.03 -17.74 1.12
C ASN A 46 -10.20 -17.61 0.13
N ILE A 47 -10.44 -16.40 -0.37
CA ILE A 47 -11.43 -16.10 -1.41
C ILE A 47 -10.68 -15.85 -2.71
N ALA A 48 -10.70 -16.85 -3.60
CA ALA A 48 -10.12 -16.73 -4.92
C ALA A 48 -11.00 -15.84 -5.82
N LEU A 49 -10.37 -14.83 -6.44
CA LEU A 49 -11.05 -13.95 -7.38
C LEU A 49 -10.60 -14.31 -8.80
N ALA A 50 -11.56 -14.51 -9.71
CA ALA A 50 -11.28 -14.96 -11.07
C ALA A 50 -10.30 -14.01 -11.81
N GLY A 51 -9.54 -14.56 -12.76
CA GLY A 51 -8.52 -13.81 -13.50
C GLY A 51 -7.16 -13.75 -12.79
N THR A 52 -6.25 -12.97 -13.35
CA THR A 52 -4.90 -12.74 -12.81
C THR A 52 -4.80 -11.39 -12.10
N GLY A 53 -3.73 -11.18 -11.35
CA GLY A 53 -3.46 -9.92 -10.66
C GLY A 53 -3.81 -9.95 -9.17
N GLY A 54 -3.02 -9.23 -8.39
CA GLY A 54 -3.17 -9.16 -6.94
C GLY A 54 -4.31 -8.25 -6.52
N SER A 55 -4.82 -8.47 -5.31
CA SER A 55 -5.75 -7.58 -4.61
C SER A 55 -4.94 -6.58 -3.80
N GLU A 56 -4.27 -5.66 -4.49
CA GLU A 56 -3.21 -4.85 -3.91
C GLU A 56 -3.76 -3.82 -2.90
N ASP A 57 -4.91 -3.22 -3.19
CA ASP A 57 -5.58 -2.28 -2.30
C ASP A 57 -7.10 -2.54 -2.21
N LEU A 58 -7.71 -2.13 -1.10
CA LEU A 58 -9.15 -2.27 -0.86
C LEU A 58 -9.68 -1.18 0.07
N VAL A 59 -10.95 -0.82 -0.12
CA VAL A 59 -11.67 0.14 0.74
C VAL A 59 -13.02 -0.43 1.16
N ILE A 60 -13.38 -0.26 2.44
CA ILE A 60 -14.65 -0.75 2.99
C ILE A 60 -15.68 0.39 3.03
N ASP A 61 -16.77 0.19 2.29
CA ASP A 61 -18.01 0.93 2.47
C ASP A 61 -18.80 0.34 3.64
N ARG A 62 -18.65 0.99 4.80
CA ARG A 62 -19.24 0.53 6.06
C ARG A 62 -20.77 0.67 6.08
N ASN A 63 -21.33 1.63 5.33
CA ASN A 63 -22.77 1.86 5.31
C ASN A 63 -23.50 0.76 4.54
N ASN A 64 -22.97 0.36 3.38
CA ASN A 64 -23.58 -0.72 2.59
C ASN A 64 -22.97 -2.10 2.85
N ARG A 65 -21.94 -2.18 3.71
CA ARG A 65 -21.22 -3.40 4.05
C ARG A 65 -20.62 -4.08 2.81
N LEU A 66 -19.93 -3.28 2.01
CA LEU A 66 -19.28 -3.68 0.76
C LEU A 66 -17.79 -3.39 0.85
N VAL A 67 -16.98 -4.23 0.22
CA VAL A 67 -15.55 -4.01 0.02
C VAL A 67 -15.31 -3.81 -1.47
N TYR A 68 -14.70 -2.68 -1.83
CA TYR A 68 -14.19 -2.44 -3.17
C TYR A 68 -12.71 -2.82 -3.19
N ILE A 69 -12.30 -3.58 -4.21
CA ILE A 69 -10.94 -4.14 -4.28
C ILE A 69 -10.33 -3.76 -5.62
N SER A 70 -9.17 -3.13 -5.57
CA SER A 70 -8.35 -2.83 -6.74
C SER A 70 -7.56 -4.07 -7.14
N ARG A 71 -7.61 -4.45 -8.41
CA ARG A 71 -6.87 -5.61 -8.92
C ARG A 71 -6.10 -5.33 -10.17
N TYR A 72 -4.82 -5.67 -10.14
CA TYR A 72 -3.93 -5.50 -11.26
C TYR A 72 -2.74 -6.48 -11.21
N ASP A 73 -2.26 -6.89 -12.39
CA ASP A 73 -1.05 -7.73 -12.50
C ASP A 73 0.17 -6.86 -12.77
N PHE A 74 0.87 -6.49 -11.70
CA PHE A 74 2.08 -5.66 -11.74
C PHE A 74 3.28 -6.32 -12.44
N ARG A 75 3.24 -7.63 -12.70
CA ARG A 75 4.29 -8.33 -13.47
C ARG A 75 3.99 -8.33 -14.96
N SER A 76 2.72 -8.24 -15.33
CA SER A 76 2.27 -8.15 -16.73
C SER A 76 2.43 -6.76 -17.33
N THR A 77 2.70 -6.70 -18.63
CA THR A 77 2.74 -5.47 -19.42
C THR A 77 1.52 -5.30 -20.31
N THR A 78 0.63 -6.30 -20.36
CA THR A 78 -0.54 -6.34 -21.26
C THR A 78 -1.84 -6.64 -20.55
N ALA A 79 -1.82 -6.90 -19.25
CA ALA A 79 -3.04 -7.13 -18.48
C ALA A 79 -3.83 -5.83 -18.32
N ASP A 80 -5.14 -5.95 -18.47
CA ASP A 80 -6.10 -4.99 -17.95
C ASP A 80 -6.43 -5.34 -16.51
N GLY A 81 -6.50 -4.33 -15.66
CA GLY A 81 -6.95 -4.47 -14.29
C GLY A 81 -8.47 -4.45 -14.16
N SER A 82 -8.92 -4.53 -12.91
CA SER A 82 -10.34 -4.57 -12.58
C SER A 82 -10.61 -4.01 -11.19
N ILE A 83 -11.84 -3.54 -10.99
CA ILE A 83 -12.37 -3.28 -9.64
C ILE A 83 -13.35 -4.40 -9.31
N TRP A 84 -13.23 -4.94 -8.10
CA TRP A 84 -14.11 -5.98 -7.59
C TRP A 84 -14.97 -5.44 -6.46
N LEU A 85 -16.19 -5.97 -6.38
CA LEU A 85 -17.15 -5.71 -5.32
C LEU A 85 -17.34 -7.00 -4.53
N MET A 86 -17.10 -6.95 -3.23
CA MET A 86 -17.24 -8.08 -2.31
C MET A 86 -18.18 -7.71 -1.15
N PRO A 87 -19.34 -8.38 -1.00
CA PRO A 87 -20.17 -8.20 0.19
C PRO A 87 -19.46 -8.70 1.44
N VAL A 88 -19.46 -7.90 2.52
CA VAL A 88 -18.82 -8.25 3.80
C VAL A 88 -19.42 -9.54 4.38
N ASP A 89 -20.74 -9.68 4.28
CA ASP A 89 -21.48 -10.80 4.86
C ASP A 89 -21.56 -12.03 3.93
N ALA A 90 -21.19 -11.90 2.66
CA ALA A 90 -21.13 -12.99 1.70
C ALA A 90 -19.89 -12.89 0.78
N PRO A 91 -18.65 -13.00 1.32
CA PRO A 91 -17.43 -12.76 0.53
C PRO A 91 -17.28 -13.67 -0.69
N ASN A 92 -17.81 -14.90 -0.62
CA ASN A 92 -17.79 -15.86 -1.73
C ASN A 92 -18.60 -15.42 -2.96
N THR A 93 -19.45 -14.38 -2.84
CA THR A 93 -20.21 -13.81 -3.97
C THR A 93 -19.52 -12.58 -4.58
N ALA A 94 -18.24 -12.37 -4.28
CA ALA A 94 -17.46 -11.30 -4.88
C ALA A 94 -17.51 -11.37 -6.41
N LYS A 95 -17.65 -10.21 -7.04
CA LYS A 95 -17.75 -10.11 -8.51
C LYS A 95 -16.99 -8.89 -9.03
N GLN A 96 -16.49 -9.02 -10.25
CA GLN A 96 -15.91 -7.90 -10.97
C GLN A 96 -17.01 -6.88 -11.32
N MET A 97 -16.72 -5.60 -11.10
CA MET A 97 -17.60 -4.50 -11.50
C MET A 97 -17.50 -4.22 -13.00
N LYS A 98 -18.61 -3.78 -13.60
CA LYS A 98 -18.63 -3.39 -15.02
C LYS A 98 -17.93 -2.03 -15.18
N LEU A 99 -16.83 -2.02 -15.92
CA LEU A 99 -16.12 -0.79 -16.26
C LEU A 99 -16.79 -0.08 -17.45
N PRO A 100 -16.74 1.26 -17.50
CA PRO A 100 -17.16 1.99 -18.69
C PRO A 100 -16.11 1.83 -19.80
N LEU A 101 -16.46 2.23 -21.02
CA LEU A 101 -15.46 2.42 -22.06
C LEU A 101 -14.51 3.56 -21.63
N LEU A 102 -13.20 3.27 -21.65
CA LEU A 102 -12.14 4.24 -21.30
C LEU A 102 -11.42 4.74 -22.58
N ASP A 103 -12.14 4.86 -23.69
CA ASP A 103 -11.65 5.34 -24.99
C ASP A 103 -10.36 4.64 -25.49
N GLY A 104 -10.27 3.33 -25.26
CA GLY A 104 -9.11 2.52 -25.68
C GLY A 104 -7.88 2.64 -24.77
N ALA A 105 -7.97 3.40 -23.67
CA ALA A 105 -6.95 3.41 -22.65
C ALA A 105 -6.99 2.12 -21.83
N ARG A 106 -5.81 1.50 -21.66
CA ARG A 106 -5.60 0.39 -20.74
C ARG A 106 -5.97 0.82 -19.33
N PHE A 107 -6.66 -0.04 -18.57
CA PHE A 107 -6.95 0.23 -17.17
C PHE A 107 -5.93 -0.50 -16.30
N ALA A 108 -5.17 0.24 -15.50
CA ALA A 108 -4.14 -0.31 -14.62
C ALA A 108 -4.28 0.31 -13.22
N PRO A 109 -5.28 -0.15 -12.46
CA PRO A 109 -5.61 0.41 -11.15
C PRO A 109 -4.55 0.04 -10.10
N HIS A 110 -4.37 0.92 -9.12
CA HIS A 110 -3.48 0.76 -7.96
C HIS A 110 -4.28 1.14 -6.71
N GLY A 111 -3.83 2.08 -5.87
CA GLY A 111 -4.58 2.52 -4.70
C GLY A 111 -5.94 3.15 -5.01
N ILE A 112 -6.88 2.98 -4.08
CA ILE A 112 -8.28 3.40 -4.19
C ILE A 112 -8.80 4.01 -2.89
N ASP A 113 -9.74 4.94 -3.02
CA ASP A 113 -10.48 5.45 -1.86
C ASP A 113 -11.92 5.82 -2.22
N LEU A 114 -12.79 5.82 -1.22
CA LEU A 114 -14.22 5.99 -1.34
C LEU A 114 -14.65 7.35 -0.78
N TRP A 115 -15.37 8.12 -1.59
CA TRP A 115 -16.04 9.33 -1.15
C TRP A 115 -17.54 9.21 -1.32
N VAL A 116 -18.28 9.53 -0.26
CA VAL A 116 -19.74 9.60 -0.29
C VAL A 116 -20.14 11.06 -0.17
N ASP A 117 -20.95 11.54 -1.13
CA ASP A 117 -21.42 12.92 -1.13
C ASP A 117 -22.58 13.15 -0.15
N SER A 118 -22.99 14.41 0.01
CA SER A 118 -24.11 14.79 0.89
C SER A 118 -25.47 14.22 0.45
N ALA A 119 -25.59 13.76 -0.79
CA ALA A 119 -26.78 13.09 -1.32
C ALA A 119 -26.71 11.57 -1.18
N GLY A 120 -25.64 11.02 -0.60
CA GLY A 120 -25.41 9.58 -0.44
C GLY A 120 -24.91 8.86 -1.69
N ARG A 121 -24.56 9.60 -2.76
CA ARG A 121 -23.93 9.00 -3.95
C ARG A 121 -22.48 8.65 -3.63
N GLN A 122 -22.04 7.53 -4.19
CA GLN A 122 -20.75 6.95 -3.88
C GLN A 122 -19.80 7.09 -5.05
N PHE A 123 -18.58 7.52 -4.76
CA PHE A 123 -17.56 7.75 -5.76
C PHE A 123 -16.29 7.01 -5.37
N LEU A 124 -15.79 6.18 -6.27
CA LEU A 124 -14.51 5.52 -6.11
C LEU A 124 -13.44 6.31 -6.86
N PHE A 125 -12.42 6.74 -6.13
CA PHE A 125 -11.21 7.32 -6.70
C PHE A 125 -10.19 6.20 -6.87
N VAL A 126 -9.59 6.14 -8.05
CA VAL A 126 -8.71 5.05 -8.44
C VAL A 126 -7.46 5.64 -9.08
N ILE A 127 -6.28 5.36 -8.51
CA ILE A 127 -5.03 5.58 -9.21
C ILE A 127 -5.02 4.68 -10.45
N ASP A 128 -4.87 5.26 -11.64
CA ASP A 128 -4.78 4.53 -12.91
C ASP A 128 -3.48 4.88 -13.64
N HIS A 129 -2.64 3.87 -13.83
CA HIS A 129 -1.37 3.97 -14.54
C HIS A 129 -1.51 3.93 -16.06
N GLY A 130 -2.72 3.74 -16.59
CA GLY A 130 -3.04 3.81 -18.02
C GLY A 130 -2.07 3.03 -18.90
N SER A 131 -1.76 3.60 -20.07
CA SER A 131 -0.58 3.26 -20.85
C SER A 131 0.51 4.30 -20.58
N ALA A 132 1.73 3.85 -20.29
CA ALA A 132 2.86 4.75 -20.09
C ALA A 132 3.00 5.74 -21.26
N PRO A 133 3.30 7.03 -21.01
CA PRO A 133 3.72 7.62 -19.73
C PRO A 133 2.57 8.17 -18.86
N THR A 134 1.32 7.90 -19.22
CA THR A 134 0.16 8.50 -18.55
C THR A 134 0.03 8.02 -17.11
N GLN A 135 -0.33 8.94 -16.21
CA GLN A 135 -0.61 8.71 -14.80
C GLN A 135 -1.80 9.58 -14.43
N MET A 136 -2.81 9.02 -13.75
CA MET A 136 -4.00 9.77 -13.41
C MET A 136 -4.70 9.22 -12.16
N VAL A 137 -5.62 10.02 -11.62
CA VAL A 137 -6.65 9.54 -10.70
C VAL A 137 -7.97 9.57 -11.44
N ARG A 138 -8.71 8.46 -11.47
CA ARG A 138 -10.07 8.42 -12.03
C ARG A 138 -11.09 8.43 -10.91
N LYS A 139 -12.06 9.33 -11.02
CA LYS A 139 -13.27 9.33 -10.18
C LYS A 139 -14.39 8.65 -10.95
N PHE A 140 -14.87 7.55 -10.39
CA PHE A 140 -16.03 6.83 -10.88
C PHE A 140 -17.20 7.02 -9.93
N GLU A 141 -18.40 7.24 -10.45
CA GLU A 141 -19.63 7.04 -9.68
C GLU A 141 -19.98 5.57 -9.68
N ILE A 142 -20.36 5.06 -8.51
CA ILE A 142 -20.78 3.68 -8.32
C ILE A 142 -22.29 3.60 -8.58
N VAL A 143 -22.68 2.80 -9.57
CA VAL A 143 -24.09 2.63 -9.98
C VAL A 143 -24.41 1.14 -10.00
N GLY A 144 -24.93 0.63 -8.88
CA GLY A 144 -25.17 -0.80 -8.69
C GLY A 144 -23.86 -1.59 -8.77
N ASP A 145 -23.72 -2.47 -9.78
CA ASP A 145 -22.50 -3.24 -10.03
C ASP A 145 -21.62 -2.68 -11.15
N SER A 146 -21.84 -1.41 -11.52
CA SER A 146 -21.15 -0.73 -12.61
C SER A 146 -20.46 0.53 -12.12
N LEU A 147 -19.37 0.89 -12.79
CA LEU A 147 -18.66 2.15 -12.60
C LEU A 147 -18.96 3.07 -13.78
N ARG A 148 -19.31 4.33 -13.50
CA ARG A 148 -19.46 5.38 -14.50
C ARG A 148 -18.37 6.41 -14.33
N LEU A 149 -17.53 6.60 -15.35
CA LEU A 149 -16.46 7.60 -15.29
C LEU A 149 -17.08 8.99 -15.16
N VAL A 150 -16.69 9.71 -14.11
CA VAL A 150 -17.10 11.10 -13.86
C VAL A 150 -16.01 12.04 -14.29
N ARG A 151 -14.76 11.76 -13.87
CA ARG A 151 -13.62 12.63 -14.12
C ARG A 151 -12.31 11.86 -14.11
N SER A 152 -11.35 12.32 -14.90
CA SER A 152 -9.94 11.90 -14.81
C SER A 152 -9.09 13.13 -14.43
N PHE A 153 -8.33 13.02 -13.35
CA PHE A 153 -7.41 14.04 -12.85
C PHE A 153 -6.00 13.72 -13.33
N GLN A 154 -5.35 14.68 -13.96
CA GLN A 154 -3.96 14.58 -14.39
C GLN A 154 -3.22 15.84 -13.97
N SER A 155 -1.97 15.67 -13.58
CA SER A 155 -1.09 16.76 -13.18
C SER A 155 0.36 16.36 -13.44
N PRO A 156 1.25 17.30 -13.80
CA PRO A 156 2.70 17.03 -13.84
C PRO A 156 3.25 16.51 -12.51
N GLU A 157 2.60 16.83 -11.40
CA GLU A 157 2.96 16.35 -10.07
C GLU A 157 2.61 14.88 -9.82
N PHE A 158 1.75 14.27 -10.66
CA PHE A 158 1.34 12.86 -10.55
C PHE A 158 2.32 11.97 -11.31
N TYR A 159 3.58 11.95 -10.92
CA TYR A 159 4.64 11.34 -11.71
C TYR A 159 4.78 9.83 -11.53
N SER A 160 4.32 9.30 -10.39
CA SER A 160 4.33 7.87 -10.03
C SER A 160 3.34 7.65 -8.87
N PRO A 161 2.05 7.97 -9.05
CA PRO A 161 1.07 7.88 -7.98
C PRO A 161 0.95 6.44 -7.47
N ASN A 162 0.86 6.24 -6.17
CA ASN A 162 0.76 4.93 -5.55
C ASN A 162 -0.62 4.73 -4.92
N ASP A 163 -0.99 5.61 -4.00
CA ASP A 163 -2.28 5.56 -3.30
C ASP A 163 -2.91 6.97 -3.15
N VAL A 164 -4.21 7.04 -2.85
CA VAL A 164 -5.03 8.25 -2.80
C VAL A 164 -5.87 8.33 -1.51
N ALA A 165 -5.94 9.51 -0.89
CA ALA A 165 -6.83 9.78 0.23
C ALA A 165 -7.74 10.97 -0.08
N VAL A 166 -9.03 10.71 -0.22
CA VAL A 166 -10.04 11.64 -0.70
C VAL A 166 -10.61 12.47 0.44
N ILE A 167 -10.48 13.78 0.28
CA ILE A 167 -10.88 14.75 1.30
C ILE A 167 -12.10 15.59 0.90
N GLY A 168 -12.61 15.45 -0.31
CA GLY A 168 -13.78 16.18 -0.79
C GLY A 168 -14.16 15.77 -2.19
N GLU A 169 -15.13 16.47 -2.79
CA GLU A 169 -15.69 16.09 -4.09
C GLU A 169 -14.64 15.95 -5.19
N ASN A 170 -13.65 16.83 -5.22
CA ASN A 170 -12.53 16.81 -6.16
C ASN A 170 -11.18 17.03 -5.47
N GLN A 171 -11.17 16.96 -4.13
CA GLN A 171 -10.00 17.27 -3.33
C GLN A 171 -9.45 16.00 -2.73
N PHE A 172 -8.14 15.76 -2.89
CA PHE A 172 -7.49 14.57 -2.37
C PHE A 172 -6.00 14.80 -2.19
N TYR A 173 -5.40 13.93 -1.39
CA TYR A 173 -3.96 13.71 -1.37
C TYR A 173 -3.64 12.46 -2.16
N LEU A 174 -2.45 12.40 -2.73
CA LEU A 174 -1.87 11.16 -3.22
C LEU A 174 -0.40 11.08 -2.86
N THR A 175 0.11 9.87 -2.79
CA THR A 175 1.55 9.62 -2.69
C THR A 175 2.12 9.39 -4.07
N ASN A 176 3.30 9.93 -4.32
CA ASN A 176 4.16 9.39 -5.37
C ASN A 176 5.27 8.56 -4.73
N ASP A 177 5.45 7.34 -5.23
CA ASP A 177 6.42 6.39 -4.72
C ASP A 177 7.81 6.61 -5.35
N ASN A 178 8.26 5.63 -6.16
CA ASN A 178 9.42 5.69 -7.00
C ASN A 178 9.02 5.19 -8.41
N ARG A 179 9.51 5.84 -9.47
CA ARG A 179 9.24 5.46 -10.87
C ARG A 179 9.80 4.07 -11.28
N ALA A 180 10.34 3.26 -10.37
CA ALA A 180 10.96 2.00 -10.73
C ALA A 180 9.93 0.87 -10.80
N LYS A 181 9.98 0.10 -11.88
CA LYS A 181 9.14 -1.10 -12.03
C LYS A 181 9.41 -2.08 -10.86
N PRO A 182 8.38 -2.62 -10.18
CA PRO A 182 8.53 -3.66 -9.17
C PRO A 182 9.38 -4.84 -9.66
N GLY A 183 10.24 -5.37 -8.79
CA GLY A 183 11.15 -6.48 -9.12
C GLY A 183 12.33 -6.12 -10.05
N SER A 184 12.46 -4.87 -10.53
CA SER A 184 13.58 -4.45 -11.38
C SER A 184 14.86 -4.17 -10.58
N MET A 185 16.01 -4.20 -11.27
CA MET A 185 17.30 -3.79 -10.68
C MET A 185 17.27 -2.36 -10.13
N ARG A 186 16.55 -1.44 -10.81
CA ARG A 186 16.40 -0.05 -10.34
C ARG A 186 15.66 -0.01 -9.01
N ALA A 187 14.56 -0.77 -8.87
CA ALA A 187 13.82 -0.86 -7.61
C ALA A 187 14.69 -1.45 -6.49
N LEU A 188 15.46 -2.51 -6.77
CA LEU A 188 16.39 -3.10 -5.81
C LEU A 188 17.46 -2.08 -5.36
N PHE A 189 18.03 -1.30 -6.29
CA PHE A 189 18.96 -0.22 -5.91
C PHE A 189 18.29 0.87 -5.06
N SER A 190 17.04 1.23 -5.34
CA SER A 190 16.28 2.17 -4.50
C SER A 190 16.12 1.67 -3.07
N VAL A 191 15.89 0.37 -2.88
CA VAL A 191 15.89 -0.30 -1.57
C VAL A 191 17.29 -0.24 -0.94
N LEU A 192 18.32 -0.79 -1.60
CA LEU A 192 19.68 -0.88 -1.05
C LEU A 192 20.28 0.49 -0.67
N LEU A 193 19.98 1.52 -1.46
CA LEU A 193 20.46 2.90 -1.24
C LEU A 193 19.47 3.75 -0.42
N ARG A 194 18.30 3.21 -0.06
CA ARG A 194 17.24 3.90 0.70
C ARG A 194 16.89 5.26 0.09
N GLN A 195 16.67 5.28 -1.23
CA GLN A 195 16.44 6.52 -1.97
C GLN A 195 15.14 7.20 -1.53
N LYS A 196 15.22 8.48 -1.17
CA LYS A 196 14.12 9.28 -0.63
C LYS A 196 13.46 10.16 -1.68
N THR A 197 12.96 9.53 -2.75
CA THR A 197 12.34 10.24 -3.88
C THR A 197 10.83 10.38 -3.76
N GLY A 198 10.20 9.75 -2.76
CA GLY A 198 8.75 9.78 -2.59
C GLY A 198 8.25 11.09 -1.98
N ASN A 199 7.04 11.48 -2.36
CA ASN A 199 6.40 12.71 -1.92
C ASN A 199 4.87 12.54 -1.74
N VAL A 200 4.22 13.54 -1.14
CA VAL A 200 2.76 13.68 -1.11
C VAL A 200 2.38 14.89 -1.95
N VAL A 201 1.38 14.71 -2.80
CA VAL A 201 0.76 15.78 -3.57
C VAL A 201 -0.65 15.99 -3.05
N TRP A 202 -1.03 17.25 -2.85
CA TRP A 202 -2.42 17.64 -2.62
C TRP A 202 -2.98 18.27 -3.89
N THR A 203 -4.27 18.08 -4.14
CA THR A 203 -4.99 18.80 -5.19
C THR A 203 -6.38 19.22 -4.74
N ASP A 204 -6.83 20.36 -5.24
CA ASP A 204 -8.23 20.80 -5.16
C ASP A 204 -9.09 20.34 -6.35
N GLY A 205 -8.47 19.62 -7.29
CA GLY A 205 -9.06 19.19 -8.55
C GLY A 205 -8.74 20.10 -9.73
N GLU A 206 -8.13 21.26 -9.53
CA GLU A 206 -7.65 22.16 -10.59
C GLU A 206 -6.13 22.35 -10.51
N GLN A 207 -5.62 22.64 -9.31
CA GLN A 207 -4.21 22.81 -9.01
C GLN A 207 -3.72 21.65 -8.16
N SER A 208 -2.46 21.26 -8.37
CA SER A 208 -1.81 20.23 -7.56
C SER A 208 -0.45 20.74 -7.09
N ASN A 209 -0.12 20.49 -5.84
CA ASN A 209 1.12 20.94 -5.22
C ASN A 209 1.74 19.84 -4.37
N VAL A 210 3.07 19.72 -4.41
CA VAL A 210 3.80 18.88 -3.46
C VAL A 210 3.71 19.49 -2.06
N VAL A 211 3.18 18.74 -1.10
CA VAL A 211 2.94 19.20 0.28
C VAL A 211 3.79 18.48 1.34
N ALA A 212 4.41 17.35 0.98
CA ALA A 212 5.43 16.70 1.79
C ALA A 212 6.42 15.94 0.89
N SER A 213 7.66 15.74 1.33
CA SER A 213 8.72 15.11 0.52
C SER A 213 9.75 14.38 1.39
N GLY A 214 10.64 13.61 0.74
CA GLY A 214 11.78 12.99 1.42
C GLY A 214 11.46 11.64 2.05
N MET A 215 10.51 10.91 1.49
CA MET A 215 10.14 9.56 1.91
C MET A 215 10.83 8.52 1.02
N ALA A 216 11.31 7.45 1.64
CA ALA A 216 11.86 6.32 0.90
C ALA A 216 10.71 5.38 0.52
N LEU A 217 10.17 5.60 -0.68
CA LEU A 217 8.95 4.97 -1.21
C LEU A 217 7.73 5.39 -0.35
N ALA A 218 7.12 6.54 -0.70
CA ALA A 218 5.83 6.92 -0.14
C ALA A 218 4.74 6.04 -0.77
N ASN A 219 3.94 5.37 0.05
CA ASN A 219 3.06 4.29 -0.39
C ASN A 219 1.61 4.58 0.06
N GLY A 220 0.97 3.73 0.84
CA GLY A 220 -0.32 3.96 1.47
C GLY A 220 -0.50 5.34 2.11
N ILE A 221 -1.70 5.90 1.94
CA ILE A 221 -2.09 7.19 2.48
C ILE A 221 -3.53 7.15 2.97
N ALA A 222 -3.77 7.59 4.21
CA ALA A 222 -5.11 7.59 4.78
C ALA A 222 -5.35 8.80 5.66
N VAL A 223 -6.62 9.20 5.76
CA VAL A 223 -7.07 10.31 6.59
C VAL A 223 -7.82 9.76 7.79
N SER A 224 -7.48 10.28 8.97
CA SER A 224 -8.21 10.00 10.22
C SER A 224 -9.70 10.36 10.12
N ASN A 225 -10.54 9.73 10.95
CA ASN A 225 -12.00 9.92 10.91
C ASN A 225 -12.45 11.37 11.16
N ASP A 226 -11.73 12.12 12.01
CA ASP A 226 -11.97 13.55 12.25
C ASP A 226 -11.41 14.46 11.15
N ARG A 227 -10.65 13.87 10.22
CA ARG A 227 -10.01 14.49 9.07
C ARG A 227 -8.90 15.47 9.41
N GLU A 228 -8.44 15.52 10.65
CA GLU A 228 -7.37 16.44 11.08
C GLU A 228 -5.97 15.86 10.82
N THR A 229 -5.86 14.54 10.82
CA THR A 229 -4.59 13.82 10.67
C THR A 229 -4.52 13.06 9.34
N LEU A 230 -3.38 13.15 8.67
CA LEU A 230 -3.00 12.34 7.51
C LEU A 230 -1.89 11.36 7.90
N TYR A 231 -2.07 10.10 7.54
CA TYR A 231 -1.09 9.03 7.70
C TYR A 231 -0.48 8.69 6.35
N VAL A 232 0.84 8.52 6.30
CA VAL A 232 1.55 8.09 5.09
C VAL A 232 2.57 7.03 5.45
N SER A 233 2.52 5.88 4.78
CA SER A 233 3.55 4.86 4.92
C SER A 233 4.78 5.23 4.08
N SER A 234 5.97 5.10 4.69
CA SER A 234 7.25 5.20 4.01
C SER A 234 7.91 3.82 4.07
N THR A 235 7.69 3.00 3.05
CA THR A 235 7.96 1.56 3.05
C THR A 235 9.42 1.24 3.38
N ILE A 236 10.37 1.87 2.69
CA ILE A 236 11.81 1.58 2.87
C ILE A 236 12.35 2.25 4.13
N ASP A 237 11.74 3.35 4.58
CA ASP A 237 12.07 3.94 5.88
C ASP A 237 11.55 3.09 7.06
N GLN A 238 10.56 2.22 6.82
CA GLN A 238 9.82 1.44 7.83
C GLN A 238 9.15 2.32 8.88
N LYS A 239 8.54 3.41 8.40
CA LYS A 239 7.96 4.45 9.24
C LYS A 239 6.57 4.85 8.78
N LEU A 240 5.67 4.99 9.74
CA LEU A 240 4.44 5.72 9.55
C LEU A 240 4.72 7.21 9.78
N ARG A 241 4.46 8.04 8.77
CA ARG A 241 4.55 9.50 8.87
C ARG A 241 3.18 10.04 9.23
N ILE A 242 3.13 10.88 10.25
CA ILE A 242 1.88 11.44 10.79
C ILE A 242 1.93 12.94 10.60
N PHE A 243 0.94 13.48 9.89
CA PHE A 243 0.85 14.90 9.59
C PHE A 243 -0.45 15.48 10.16
N SER A 244 -0.39 16.68 10.73
CA SER A 244 -1.57 17.52 10.85
C SER A 244 -1.87 18.17 9.50
N ARG A 245 -3.16 18.34 9.21
CA ARG A 245 -3.66 18.90 7.97
C ARG A 245 -4.15 20.33 8.19
N GLU A 246 -3.77 21.23 7.29
CA GLU A 246 -4.44 22.51 7.13
C GLU A 246 -5.63 22.34 6.19
N GLN A 247 -6.85 22.46 6.71
CA GLN A 247 -8.07 22.14 5.96
C GLN A 247 -8.31 23.07 4.77
N ASN A 248 -7.83 24.31 4.83
CA ASN A 248 -8.15 25.32 3.82
C ASN A 248 -7.32 25.20 2.54
N ASN A 249 -6.06 24.77 2.65
CA ASN A 249 -5.11 24.78 1.52
C ASN A 249 -4.38 23.44 1.32
N GLY A 250 -4.73 22.42 2.11
CA GLY A 250 -4.15 21.10 2.02
C GLY A 250 -2.72 20.99 2.53
N ALA A 251 -2.11 22.04 3.09
CA ALA A 251 -0.76 21.97 3.61
C ALA A 251 -0.64 20.95 4.75
N LEU A 252 0.55 20.36 4.88
CA LEU A 252 0.84 19.33 5.88
C LEU A 252 1.97 19.78 6.79
N GLN A 253 1.81 19.51 8.09
CA GLN A 253 2.89 19.64 9.06
C GLN A 253 3.18 18.26 9.65
N LEU A 254 4.43 17.80 9.52
CA LEU A 254 4.85 16.54 10.13
C LEU A 254 4.82 16.69 11.66
N THR A 255 3.97 15.92 12.32
CA THR A 255 3.81 15.94 13.78
C THR A 255 4.54 14.79 14.44
N ASP A 256 4.61 13.62 13.78
CA ASP A 256 5.33 12.46 14.29
C ASP A 256 5.80 11.53 13.16
N SER A 257 6.76 10.66 13.48
CA SER A 257 7.29 9.66 12.58
C SER A 257 7.62 8.38 13.35
N LEU A 258 6.68 7.44 13.34
CA LEU A 258 6.72 6.24 14.15
C LEU A 258 7.44 5.09 13.40
N PRO A 259 8.59 4.58 13.89
CA PRO A 259 9.22 3.39 13.33
C PRO A 259 8.40 2.14 13.70
N LEU A 260 8.12 1.31 12.70
CA LEU A 260 7.31 0.09 12.86
C LEU A 260 8.07 -1.19 12.51
N ASP A 261 9.37 -1.08 12.20
CA ASP A 261 10.22 -2.26 11.97
C ASP A 261 9.65 -3.22 10.91
N SER A 262 8.99 -2.67 9.89
CA SER A 262 8.46 -3.42 8.76
C SER A 262 8.23 -2.51 7.56
N GLY A 263 8.31 -3.08 6.36
CA GLY A 263 8.05 -2.38 5.11
C GLY A 263 6.57 -2.08 4.96
N LEU A 264 6.12 -0.94 5.46
CA LEU A 264 4.71 -0.55 5.45
C LEU A 264 4.19 -0.32 4.04
N ASP A 265 2.96 -0.74 3.76
CA ASP A 265 2.29 -0.64 2.46
C ASP A 265 0.98 0.17 2.64
N ASN A 266 -0.20 -0.32 2.24
CA ASN A 266 -1.47 0.40 2.32
C ASN A 266 -2.01 0.53 3.74
N ILE A 267 -2.80 1.59 3.96
CA ILE A 267 -3.32 2.00 5.27
C ILE A 267 -4.84 2.10 5.22
N ASP A 268 -5.56 1.39 6.10
CA ASP A 268 -6.99 1.63 6.38
C ASP A 268 -7.16 2.27 7.76
N VAL A 269 -8.17 3.12 7.90
CA VAL A 269 -8.60 3.68 9.19
C VAL A 269 -9.95 3.08 9.54
N ALA A 270 -9.99 2.32 10.64
CA ALA A 270 -11.21 1.69 11.12
C ALA A 270 -12.17 2.70 11.77
N ALA A 271 -13.41 2.30 11.99
CA ALA A 271 -14.45 3.15 12.59
C ALA A 271 -14.10 3.61 14.02
N ASP A 272 -13.33 2.81 14.77
CA ASP A 272 -12.81 3.16 16.10
C ASP A 272 -11.58 4.10 16.06
N GLY A 273 -11.13 4.48 14.85
CA GLY A 273 -9.94 5.30 14.62
C GLY A 273 -8.63 4.53 14.68
N SER A 274 -8.65 3.20 14.86
CA SER A 274 -7.44 2.38 14.77
C SER A 274 -6.94 2.32 13.33
N VAL A 275 -5.61 2.36 13.17
CA VAL A 275 -4.94 2.35 11.87
C VAL A 275 -4.47 0.93 11.60
N TRP A 276 -4.87 0.38 10.45
CA TRP A 276 -4.53 -0.97 10.00
C TRP A 276 -3.60 -0.89 8.80
N ILE A 277 -2.51 -1.64 8.83
CA ILE A 277 -1.44 -1.53 7.84
C ILE A 277 -1.01 -2.93 7.39
N GLY A 278 -1.07 -3.18 6.08
CA GLY A 278 -0.39 -4.31 5.46
C GLY A 278 1.12 -4.04 5.37
N SER A 279 1.96 -5.03 5.64
CA SER A 279 3.39 -4.81 5.72
C SER A 279 4.27 -6.00 5.33
N HIS A 280 5.50 -5.64 4.92
CA HIS A 280 6.55 -6.53 4.43
C HIS A 280 7.70 -6.61 5.44
N PRO A 281 7.73 -7.58 6.36
CA PRO A 281 8.73 -7.65 7.43
C PRO A 281 10.14 -8.00 6.91
N ARG A 282 10.25 -8.47 5.66
CA ARG A 282 11.50 -8.77 4.97
C ARG A 282 11.52 -8.16 3.56
N LEU A 283 12.09 -6.96 3.43
CA LEU A 283 12.06 -6.17 2.19
C LEU A 283 12.78 -6.84 1.01
N LEU A 284 13.84 -7.61 1.27
CA LEU A 284 14.55 -8.31 0.19
C LEU A 284 13.79 -9.55 -0.28
N ASP A 285 13.14 -10.28 0.62
CA ASP A 285 12.22 -11.37 0.25
C ASP A 285 11.04 -10.83 -0.55
N PHE A 286 10.46 -9.69 -0.17
CA PHE A 286 9.43 -9.02 -0.97
C PHE A 286 9.95 -8.60 -2.35
N SER A 287 11.15 -8.01 -2.44
CA SER A 287 11.77 -7.63 -3.71
C SER A 287 12.00 -8.86 -4.61
N ALA A 288 12.39 -10.00 -4.02
CA ALA A 288 12.58 -11.26 -4.71
C ALA A 288 11.24 -11.85 -5.18
N HIS A 289 10.20 -11.77 -4.36
CA HIS A 289 8.84 -12.17 -4.72
C HIS A 289 8.29 -11.32 -5.87
N ALA A 290 8.48 -10.00 -5.85
CA ALA A 290 8.06 -9.12 -6.92
C ALA A 290 8.68 -9.52 -8.28
N ALA A 291 9.94 -9.96 -8.28
CA ALA A 291 10.63 -10.44 -9.47
C ALA A 291 10.25 -11.86 -9.91
N ASP A 292 9.88 -12.75 -8.97
CA ASP A 292 9.63 -14.17 -9.21
C ASP A 292 8.56 -14.70 -8.26
N SER A 293 7.40 -15.11 -8.81
CA SER A 293 6.26 -15.61 -8.04
C SER A 293 6.55 -16.89 -7.26
N ASN A 294 7.60 -17.65 -7.62
CA ASN A 294 8.00 -18.85 -6.89
C ASN A 294 8.70 -18.54 -5.56
N LYS A 295 9.18 -17.30 -5.36
CA LYS A 295 9.79 -16.85 -4.12
C LYS A 295 8.71 -16.21 -3.26
N ARG A 296 8.28 -16.86 -2.18
CA ARG A 296 7.27 -16.28 -1.27
C ARG A 296 7.89 -15.16 -0.43
N SER A 297 7.06 -14.19 -0.08
CA SER A 297 7.39 -13.13 0.88
C SER A 297 6.52 -13.29 2.12
N PRO A 298 7.09 -13.18 3.34
CA PRO A 298 6.29 -13.16 4.55
C PRO A 298 5.28 -12.02 4.55
N SER A 299 4.16 -12.23 5.23
CA SER A 299 3.08 -11.25 5.35
C SER A 299 2.91 -10.84 6.79
N GLN A 300 2.64 -9.56 7.03
CA GLN A 300 2.39 -9.01 8.35
C GLN A 300 1.24 -7.98 8.29
N VAL A 301 0.46 -7.90 9.37
CA VAL A 301 -0.55 -6.86 9.57
C VAL A 301 -0.31 -6.21 10.92
N LEU A 302 -0.19 -4.89 10.92
CA LEU A 302 -0.04 -4.09 12.13
C LEU A 302 -1.33 -3.30 12.38
N ARG A 303 -1.76 -3.27 13.64
CA ARG A 303 -2.83 -2.40 14.12
C ARG A 303 -2.27 -1.39 15.11
N LEU A 304 -2.59 -0.12 14.93
CA LEU A 304 -2.20 0.95 15.80
C LEU A 304 -3.44 1.58 16.46
N ASP A 305 -3.44 1.64 17.79
CA ASP A 305 -4.41 2.44 18.56
C ASP A 305 -3.76 3.80 18.82
N MET A 306 -4.17 4.82 18.06
CA MET A 306 -3.57 6.15 18.14
C MET A 306 -3.83 6.85 19.47
N GLY A 307 -4.95 6.53 20.14
CA GLY A 307 -5.30 7.09 21.45
C GLY A 307 -4.45 6.49 22.58
N LYS A 308 -4.22 5.18 22.55
CA LYS A 308 -3.37 4.47 23.53
C LYS A 308 -1.89 4.46 23.18
N LYS A 309 -1.54 4.83 21.94
CA LYS A 309 -0.20 4.74 21.37
C LYS A 309 0.37 3.32 21.45
N SER A 310 -0.45 2.32 21.16
CA SER A 310 -0.04 0.92 21.11
C SER A 310 0.02 0.40 19.68
N ILE A 311 0.96 -0.51 19.44
CA ILE A 311 1.16 -1.20 18.16
C ILE A 311 1.00 -2.69 18.45
N GLU A 312 0.14 -3.36 17.69
CA GLU A 312 -0.11 -4.79 17.79
C GLU A 312 0.13 -5.45 16.43
N GLU A 313 0.90 -6.55 16.42
CA GLU A 313 0.97 -7.45 15.27
C GLU A 313 -0.24 -8.37 15.32
N ILE A 314 -1.17 -8.20 14.40
CA ILE A 314 -2.45 -8.93 14.41
C ILE A 314 -2.33 -10.24 13.63
N TYR A 315 -1.58 -10.22 12.54
CA TYR A 315 -1.38 -11.36 11.65
C TYR A 315 0.08 -11.39 11.21
N ALA A 316 0.67 -12.58 11.24
CA ALA A 316 1.92 -12.86 10.55
C ALA A 316 1.86 -14.24 9.88
N SER A 317 2.59 -14.40 8.78
CA SER A 317 2.81 -15.70 8.14
C SER A 317 4.13 -15.73 7.38
N ASP A 318 4.58 -16.94 7.03
CA ASP A 318 5.75 -17.17 6.16
C ASP A 318 5.49 -16.88 4.67
N GLY A 319 4.33 -16.28 4.37
CA GLY A 319 3.81 -16.09 3.03
C GLY A 319 2.74 -17.09 2.66
N ASN A 320 2.30 -18.00 3.54
CA ASN A 320 1.13 -18.85 3.33
C ASN A 320 -0.01 -18.49 4.30
N PRO A 321 -1.28 -18.45 3.85
CA PRO A 321 -1.75 -18.70 2.48
C PRO A 321 -1.58 -17.51 1.52
N LEU A 322 -1.23 -16.32 2.03
CA LEU A 322 -1.14 -15.07 1.25
C LEU A 322 0.26 -14.46 1.40
N SER A 323 0.96 -14.17 0.29
CA SER A 323 2.34 -13.66 0.28
C SER A 323 2.42 -12.18 0.01
N GLY A 324 3.16 -11.46 0.85
CA GLY A 324 3.35 -10.02 0.76
C GLY A 324 2.02 -9.26 0.87
N VAL A 325 1.32 -9.42 2.00
CA VAL A 325 0.13 -8.63 2.32
C VAL A 325 0.43 -7.15 2.19
N SER A 326 -0.38 -6.45 1.39
CA SER A 326 -0.25 -5.03 1.09
C SER A 326 -1.31 -4.18 1.77
N VAL A 327 -2.50 -4.73 2.01
CA VAL A 327 -3.61 -3.99 2.61
C VAL A 327 -4.32 -4.84 3.65
N ALA A 328 -4.78 -4.20 4.71
CA ALA A 328 -5.60 -4.79 5.75
C ALA A 328 -6.68 -3.79 6.16
N ALA A 329 -7.95 -4.15 6.00
CA ALA A 329 -9.07 -3.31 6.44
C ALA A 329 -10.05 -4.12 7.30
N GLN A 330 -10.61 -3.46 8.32
CA GLN A 330 -11.43 -4.11 9.33
C GLN A 330 -12.83 -3.49 9.43
N ILE A 331 -13.83 -4.35 9.57
CA ILE A 331 -15.21 -4.00 9.89
C ILE A 331 -15.78 -5.09 10.81
N ASP A 332 -16.34 -4.67 11.95
CA ASP A 332 -16.81 -5.57 13.01
C ASP A 332 -15.71 -6.54 13.46
N ASN A 333 -15.95 -7.85 13.45
CA ASN A 333 -14.94 -8.87 13.73
C ASN A 333 -14.29 -9.42 12.45
N ARG A 334 -14.50 -8.80 11.28
CA ARG A 334 -13.93 -9.26 10.01
C ARG A 334 -12.74 -8.40 9.59
N LEU A 335 -11.72 -9.08 9.09
CA LEU A 335 -10.49 -8.51 8.57
C LEU A 335 -10.29 -8.99 7.13
N PHE A 336 -10.10 -8.06 6.20
CA PHE A 336 -9.89 -8.33 4.78
C PHE A 336 -8.44 -8.02 4.43
N LEU A 337 -7.70 -9.03 3.98
CA LEU A 337 -6.29 -8.89 3.62
C LEU A 337 -6.10 -9.08 2.11
N GLY A 338 -5.48 -8.08 1.50
CA GLY A 338 -5.05 -8.10 0.11
C GLY A 338 -3.54 -8.23 -0.03
N ALA A 339 -3.07 -8.55 -1.22
CA ALA A 339 -1.65 -8.66 -1.54
C ALA A 339 -1.37 -8.16 -2.96
N VAL A 340 -0.18 -7.58 -3.16
CA VAL A 340 0.24 -6.97 -4.44
C VAL A 340 0.11 -7.93 -5.63
N PHE A 341 0.36 -9.22 -5.41
CA PHE A 341 0.52 -10.18 -6.49
C PHE A 341 -0.38 -11.41 -6.42
N ASP A 342 -0.83 -11.80 -5.23
CA ASP A 342 -1.62 -13.01 -5.05
C ASP A 342 -3.10 -12.74 -5.41
N PRO A 343 -3.75 -13.57 -6.25
CA PRO A 343 -5.07 -13.29 -6.83
C PRO A 343 -6.25 -13.56 -5.89
N THR A 344 -6.01 -13.48 -4.59
CA THR A 344 -6.94 -13.90 -3.55
C THR A 344 -7.02 -12.85 -2.47
N VAL A 345 -8.20 -12.69 -1.88
CA VAL A 345 -8.36 -11.95 -0.63
C VAL A 345 -8.47 -12.96 0.50
N LEU A 346 -7.69 -12.76 1.56
CA LEU A 346 -7.85 -13.55 2.77
C LEU A 346 -8.88 -12.84 3.66
N VAL A 347 -10.01 -13.50 3.91
CA VAL A 347 -11.07 -12.98 4.76
C VAL A 347 -11.03 -13.69 6.09
N CYS A 348 -10.69 -12.95 7.13
CA CYS A 348 -10.50 -13.47 8.47
C CYS A 348 -11.60 -13.01 9.42
N THR A 349 -11.91 -13.86 10.39
CA THR A 349 -12.74 -13.54 11.55
C THR A 349 -11.84 -13.53 12.77
N VAL A 350 -11.75 -12.38 13.43
CA VAL A 350 -10.99 -12.19 14.67
C VAL A 350 -11.82 -12.75 15.82
N ASN A 351 -11.21 -13.54 16.69
CA ASN A 351 -11.87 -14.01 17.90
C ASN A 351 -12.11 -12.81 18.83
N GLU A 352 -13.35 -12.65 19.33
CA GLU A 352 -13.58 -11.71 20.42
C GLU A 352 -12.81 -12.20 21.65
N LYS A 353 -11.91 -11.40 22.20
CA LYS A 353 -11.39 -11.66 23.54
C LYS A 353 -12.58 -11.60 24.48
N GLU A 354 -12.93 -12.72 25.10
CA GLU A 354 -13.89 -12.74 26.20
C GLU A 354 -13.46 -11.63 27.17
N LYS A 355 -14.29 -10.61 27.33
CA LYS A 355 -14.07 -9.56 28.33
C LYS A 355 -14.19 -10.24 29.70
N SER A 356 -13.06 -10.71 30.24
CA SER A 356 -12.96 -11.20 31.62
C SER A 356 -13.12 -10.06 32.61
#